data_AF-A0A355B5L8-F1
#
_entry.id   AF-A0A355B5L8-F1
#
_cell.length_a   1.000
_cell.length_b   1.000
_cell.length_c   1.000
_cell.angle_alpha   90.00
_cell.angle_beta   90.00
_cell.angle_gamma   90.00
#
_symmetry.space_group_name_H-M   'P 1'
#
loop_
_entity.id
_entity.type
_entity.pdbx_description
1 polymer ?
#
loop_
_entity_poly.entity_id
_entity_poly.type
_entity_poly.pdbx_seq_one_letter_code
_entity_poly.pdbx_strand_id
1 'polypeptide(L)'
;MPSIIRLFLKTSLICFVITFASGALFMLANAIWLIPMPRDALLLHAHIGFVGWLGLMVMGVALWMFPLIRGTYPETKGRYHLPTVYAVYYLTVGGLILRIIGEPWLWRSAHPIARFLLICSGLAQLGGVILFVIVIWRRIREVTPGVL
;
A
#
# COMPACT_ATOMS: atom_id res chain seq x y z
N MET A 1 14.22 12.82 5.57
CA MET A 1 13.40 11.66 5.13
C MET A 1 13.89 11.17 3.77
N PRO A 2 14.25 9.87 3.62
CA PRO A 2 14.65 9.29 2.34
C PRO A 2 13.58 9.43 1.26
N SER A 3 13.97 9.51 -0.01
CA SER A 3 13.07 9.70 -1.16
C SER A 3 12.00 8.61 -1.24
N ILE A 4 12.37 7.35 -1.00
CA ILE A 4 11.45 6.22 -1.02
C ILE A 4 10.31 6.37 0.00
N ILE A 5 10.57 6.90 1.20
CA ILE A 5 9.49 7.10 2.17
C ILE A 5 8.54 8.20 1.71
N ARG A 6 9.04 9.25 1.05
CA ARG A 6 8.18 10.26 0.43
C ARG A 6 7.28 9.66 -0.64
N LEU A 7 7.73 8.63 -1.37
CA LEU A 7 6.88 7.92 -2.33
C LEU A 7 5.73 7.20 -1.63
N PHE A 8 5.98 6.44 -0.55
CA PHE A 8 4.90 5.82 0.24
C PHE A 8 3.86 6.85 0.68
N LEU A 9 4.30 7.96 1.28
CA LEU A 9 3.37 8.96 1.81
C LEU A 9 2.61 9.69 0.70
N LYS A 10 3.28 10.10 -0.38
CA LYS A 10 2.62 10.80 -1.50
C LYS A 10 1.61 9.90 -2.20
N THR A 11 1.97 8.66 -2.49
CA THR A 11 1.07 7.68 -3.11
C THR A 11 -0.11 7.38 -2.19
N SER A 12 0.13 7.23 -0.89
CA SER A 12 -0.92 7.07 0.12
C SER A 12 -1.92 8.24 0.14
N LEU A 13 -1.44 9.48 0.08
CA LEU A 13 -2.30 10.67 0.05
C LEU A 13 -3.10 10.77 -1.26
N ILE A 14 -2.53 10.34 -2.39
CA ILE A 14 -3.29 10.24 -3.64
C ILE A 14 -4.40 9.20 -3.51
N CYS A 15 -4.08 8.01 -3.01
CA CYS A 15 -5.09 6.98 -2.75
C CYS A 15 -6.16 7.45 -1.76
N PHE A 16 -5.78 8.22 -0.73
CA PHE A 16 -6.72 8.80 0.24
C PHE A 16 -7.77 9.68 -0.45
N VAL A 17 -7.32 10.61 -1.29
CA VAL A 17 -8.22 11.48 -2.05
C VAL A 17 -9.14 10.66 -2.95
N ILE A 18 -8.62 9.66 -3.66
CA ILE A 18 -9.42 8.78 -4.53
C ILE A 18 -10.47 7.99 -3.72
N THR A 19 -10.08 7.44 -2.58
CA THR A 19 -10.99 6.69 -1.69
C THR A 19 -12.11 7.60 -1.20
N PHE A 20 -11.80 8.78 -0.65
CA PHE A 20 -12.85 9.69 -0.17
C PHE A 20 -13.72 10.25 -1.30
N ALA A 21 -13.14 10.60 -2.45
CA ALA A 21 -13.88 11.09 -3.59
C ALA A 21 -14.86 10.02 -4.13
N SER A 22 -14.41 8.78 -4.29
CA SER A 22 -15.27 7.68 -4.74
C SER A 22 -16.36 7.36 -3.74
N GLY A 23 -16.06 7.34 -2.43
CA GLY A 23 -17.05 7.15 -1.38
C GLY A 23 -18.11 8.24 -1.38
N ALA A 24 -17.69 9.51 -1.48
CA ALA A 24 -18.61 10.65 -1.55
C ALA A 24 -19.50 10.60 -2.80
N LEU A 25 -18.94 10.24 -3.96
CA LEU A 25 -19.68 10.12 -5.21
C LEU A 25 -20.76 9.04 -5.14
N PHE A 26 -20.44 7.85 -4.63
CA PHE A 26 -21.44 6.78 -4.48
C PHE A 26 -22.47 7.10 -3.39
N MET A 27 -22.06 7.79 -2.32
CA MET A 27 -23.01 8.24 -1.29
C MET A 27 -24.00 9.26 -1.86
N LEU A 28 -23.52 10.22 -2.65
CA LEU A 28 -24.37 11.17 -3.37
C LEU A 28 -25.32 10.45 -4.34
N ALA A 29 -24.81 9.48 -5.09
CA ALA A 29 -25.61 8.76 -6.06
C ALA A 29 -26.72 7.93 -5.40
N ASN A 30 -26.41 7.32 -4.26
CA ASN A 30 -27.39 6.60 -3.46
C ASN A 30 -28.44 7.55 -2.85
N ALA A 31 -28.04 8.73 -2.39
CA ALA A 31 -28.96 9.69 -1.78
C ALA A 31 -29.95 10.31 -2.79
N ILE A 32 -29.50 10.61 -4.02
CA ILE A 32 -30.34 11.29 -5.02
C ILE A 32 -31.11 10.28 -5.88
N TRP A 33 -30.44 9.22 -6.34
CA TRP A 33 -30.99 8.30 -7.33
C TRP A 33 -31.21 6.88 -6.80
N LEU A 34 -30.98 6.63 -5.50
CA LEU A 34 -31.07 5.29 -4.88
C LEU A 34 -30.18 4.25 -5.59
N ILE A 35 -29.08 4.69 -6.18
CA ILE A 35 -28.08 3.82 -6.81
C ILE A 35 -27.04 3.44 -5.76
N PRO A 36 -27.07 2.22 -5.20
CA PRO A 36 -26.05 1.79 -4.25
C PRO A 36 -24.71 1.56 -4.95
N MET A 37 -23.63 1.59 -4.18
CA MET A 37 -22.31 1.19 -4.69
C MET A 37 -22.34 -0.30 -5.07
N PRO A 38 -22.04 -0.68 -6.33
CA PRO A 38 -21.95 -2.07 -6.70
C PRO A 38 -20.91 -2.80 -5.84
N ARG A 39 -21.18 -4.06 -5.45
CA ARG A 39 -20.29 -4.85 -4.59
C ARG A 39 -18.85 -4.88 -5.09
N ASP A 40 -18.69 -5.00 -6.40
CA ASP A 40 -17.40 -5.04 -7.07
C ASP A 40 -16.65 -3.70 -6.94
N ALA A 41 -17.35 -2.58 -7.14
CA ALA A 41 -16.79 -1.26 -6.93
C ALA A 41 -16.42 -1.05 -5.45
N LEU A 42 -17.26 -1.52 -4.51
CA LEU A 42 -17.00 -1.47 -3.07
C LEU A 42 -15.70 -2.21 -2.70
N LEU A 43 -15.48 -3.40 -3.26
CA LEU A 43 -14.24 -4.15 -3.07
C LEU A 43 -13.02 -3.37 -3.57
N LEU A 44 -13.09 -2.79 -4.76
CA LEU A 44 -11.99 -1.99 -5.31
C LEU A 44 -11.74 -0.71 -4.48
N HIS A 45 -12.79 0.01 -4.10
CA HIS A 45 -12.72 1.16 -3.20
C HIS A 45 -12.04 0.80 -1.87
N ALA A 46 -12.44 -0.33 -1.27
CA ALA A 46 -11.84 -0.83 -0.04
C ALA A 46 -10.35 -1.14 -0.22
N HIS A 47 -9.93 -1.74 -1.33
CA HIS A 47 -8.50 -2.01 -1.57
C HIS A 47 -7.69 -0.73 -1.79
N ILE A 48 -8.23 0.25 -2.51
CA ILE A 48 -7.57 1.56 -2.64
C ILE A 48 -7.46 2.24 -1.27
N GLY A 49 -8.49 2.15 -0.42
CA GLY A 49 -8.51 2.75 0.91
C GLY A 49 -7.59 2.06 1.92
N PHE A 50 -7.69 0.74 2.04
CA PHE A 50 -6.94 -0.02 3.04
C PHE A 50 -5.50 -0.30 2.60
N VAL A 51 -5.28 -0.72 1.35
CA VAL A 51 -3.92 -1.04 0.88
C VAL A 51 -3.22 0.20 0.37
N GLY A 52 -3.88 0.97 -0.51
CA GLY A 52 -3.32 2.16 -1.13
C GLY A 52 -3.14 3.32 -0.17
N TRP A 53 -4.17 3.69 0.58
CA TRP A 53 -4.06 4.78 1.55
C TRP A 53 -3.49 4.32 2.88
N LEU A 54 -4.28 3.65 3.71
CA LEU A 54 -3.93 3.39 5.10
C LEU A 54 -2.66 2.54 5.20
N GLY A 55 -2.57 1.47 4.43
CA GLY A 55 -1.43 0.55 4.39
C GLY A 55 -0.13 1.26 4.01
N LEU A 56 -0.09 1.99 2.88
CA LEU A 56 1.10 2.73 2.48
C LEU A 56 1.46 3.84 3.48
N MET A 57 0.48 4.51 4.10
CA MET A 57 0.73 5.51 5.16
C MET A 57 1.45 4.86 6.34
N VAL A 58 0.87 3.79 6.88
CA VAL A 58 1.39 3.06 8.04
C VAL A 58 2.78 2.51 7.73
N MET A 59 2.98 1.88 6.56
CA MET A 59 4.28 1.36 6.17
C MET A 59 5.34 2.46 6.06
N GLY A 60 5.02 3.56 5.37
CA GLY A 60 5.94 4.68 5.21
C GLY A 60 6.32 5.33 6.55
N VAL A 61 5.33 5.58 7.40
CA VAL A 61 5.56 6.14 8.75
C VAL A 61 6.38 5.18 9.60
N ALA A 62 6.05 3.88 9.62
CA ALA A 62 6.80 2.88 10.39
C ALA A 62 8.27 2.80 9.96
N LEU A 63 8.53 2.75 8.65
CA LEU A 63 9.89 2.75 8.12
C LEU A 63 10.69 3.99 8.54
N TRP A 64 10.01 5.13 8.72
CA TRP A 64 10.62 6.37 9.19
C TRP A 64 10.78 6.45 10.72
N MET A 65 9.80 6.01 11.51
CA MET A 65 9.76 6.24 12.94
C MET A 65 10.36 5.13 13.79
N PHE A 66 10.40 3.89 13.31
CA PHE A 66 10.92 2.79 14.11
C PHE A 66 12.39 3.02 14.52
N PRO A 67 12.87 2.41 15.62
CA PRO A 67 14.25 2.53 16.07
C PRO A 67 15.27 2.22 14.97
N LEU A 68 16.41 2.91 15.00
CA LEU A 68 17.53 2.69 14.07
C LEU A 68 18.40 1.53 14.56
N ILE A 69 18.90 0.72 13.63
CA ILE A 69 19.94 -0.29 13.84
C ILE A 69 21.29 0.33 13.48
N ARG A 70 21.88 1.07 14.43
CA ARG A 70 23.20 1.70 14.25
C ARG A 70 24.28 0.66 13.91
N GLY A 71 25.25 1.06 13.08
CA GLY A 71 26.31 0.17 12.58
C GLY A 71 25.90 -0.73 11.41
N THR A 72 24.63 -0.71 10.99
CA THR A 72 24.15 -1.38 9.77
C THR A 72 23.65 -0.35 8.76
N TYR A 73 23.52 -0.73 7.48
CA TYR A 73 22.91 0.08 6.41
C TYR A 73 23.37 1.56 6.39
N PRO A 74 24.67 1.83 6.16
CA PRO A 74 25.22 3.18 6.21
C PRO A 74 24.50 4.15 5.27
N GLU A 75 24.01 3.67 4.12
CA GLU A 75 23.27 4.45 3.12
C GLU A 75 21.94 5.01 3.65
N THR A 76 21.34 4.35 4.65
CA THR A 76 20.11 4.81 5.30
C THR A 76 20.31 5.22 6.76
N LYS A 77 21.56 5.32 7.22
CA LYS A 77 21.91 5.60 8.62
C LYS A 77 21.29 4.57 9.59
N GLY A 78 21.33 3.29 9.24
CA GLY A 78 20.82 2.20 10.07
C GLY A 78 19.30 2.02 10.05
N ARG A 79 18.60 2.53 9.04
CA ARG A 79 17.14 2.37 8.96
C ARG A 79 16.75 1.02 8.40
N TYR A 80 17.28 0.69 7.23
CA TYR A 80 16.92 -0.50 6.47
C TYR A 80 17.82 -0.65 5.23
N HIS A 81 17.87 -1.85 4.67
CA HIS A 81 18.44 -2.09 3.36
C HIS A 81 17.57 -1.44 2.27
N LEU A 82 18.14 -0.47 1.54
CA LEU A 82 17.38 0.38 0.62
C LEU A 82 16.66 -0.41 -0.51
N PRO A 83 17.30 -1.37 -1.22
CA PRO A 83 16.63 -2.16 -2.26
C PRO A 83 15.42 -2.95 -1.75
N THR A 84 15.47 -3.47 -0.52
CA THR A 84 14.35 -4.22 0.05
C THR A 84 13.13 -3.32 0.24
N VAL A 85 13.32 -2.07 0.66
CA VAL A 85 12.20 -1.12 0.82
C VAL A 85 11.63 -0.66 -0.52
N TYR A 86 12.46 -0.54 -1.56
CA TYR A 86 11.96 -0.36 -2.92
C TYR A 86 11.14 -1.57 -3.38
N ALA A 87 11.57 -2.79 -3.10
CA ALA A 87 10.80 -4.00 -3.42
C ALA A 87 9.44 -4.00 -2.70
N VAL A 88 9.39 -3.66 -1.40
CA VAL A 88 8.13 -3.48 -0.66
C VAL A 88 7.20 -2.52 -1.40
N TYR A 89 7.71 -1.33 -1.78
CA TYR A 89 6.93 -0.31 -2.46
C TYR A 89 6.39 -0.79 -3.80
N TYR A 90 7.25 -1.30 -4.68
CA TYR A 90 6.85 -1.70 -6.02
C TYR A 90 5.95 -2.93 -6.04
N LEU A 91 6.14 -3.88 -5.11
CA LEU A 91 5.25 -5.03 -4.98
C LEU A 91 3.85 -4.62 -4.49
N THR A 92 3.77 -3.76 -3.48
CA THR A 92 2.48 -3.30 -2.94
C THR A 92 1.74 -2.37 -3.90
N VAL A 93 2.42 -1.34 -4.42
CA VAL A 93 1.82 -0.39 -5.38
C VAL A 93 1.59 -1.04 -6.73
N GLY A 94 2.55 -1.81 -7.24
CA GLY A 94 2.39 -2.56 -8.49
C GLY A 94 1.22 -3.53 -8.40
N GLY A 95 1.13 -4.30 -7.31
CA GLY A 95 -0.01 -5.18 -7.08
C GLY A 95 -1.35 -4.42 -7.00
N LEU A 96 -1.38 -3.23 -6.39
CA LEU A 96 -2.57 -2.37 -6.39
C LEU A 96 -2.95 -1.89 -7.80
N ILE A 97 -1.99 -1.47 -8.62
CA ILE A 97 -2.23 -1.05 -10.01
C ILE A 97 -2.79 -2.23 -10.82
N LEU A 98 -2.21 -3.42 -10.69
CA LEU A 98 -2.72 -4.62 -11.35
C LEU A 98 -4.17 -4.91 -10.98
N ARG A 99 -4.55 -4.65 -9.72
CA ARG A 99 -5.95 -4.79 -9.27
C ARG A 99 -6.85 -3.74 -9.90
N ILE A 100 -6.47 -2.46 -9.88
CA ILE A 100 -7.24 -1.36 -10.46
C ILE A 100 -7.56 -1.60 -11.94
N ILE A 101 -6.65 -2.25 -12.67
CA ILE A 101 -6.85 -2.62 -14.08
C ILE A 101 -7.62 -3.94 -14.20
N GLY A 102 -7.19 -4.97 -13.45
CA GLY A 102 -7.67 -6.33 -13.58
C GLY A 102 -9.11 -6.54 -13.10
N GLU A 103 -9.52 -5.89 -12.00
CA GLU A 103 -10.86 -6.09 -11.42
C GLU A 103 -11.95 -5.57 -12.38
N PRO A 104 -11.90 -4.31 -12.86
CA PRO A 104 -12.91 -3.82 -13.80
C PRO A 104 -12.92 -4.54 -15.15
N TRP A 105 -11.79 -5.10 -15.57
CA TRP A 105 -11.73 -5.93 -16.77
C TRP A 105 -12.40 -7.28 -16.51
N LEU A 106 -12.12 -7.91 -15.36
CA LEU A 106 -12.72 -9.19 -15.00
C LEU A 106 -14.25 -9.09 -14.91
N TRP A 107 -14.78 -8.03 -14.31
CA TRP A 107 -16.23 -7.84 -14.16
C TRP A 107 -16.97 -7.76 -15.49
N ARG A 108 -16.33 -7.21 -16.54
CA ARG A 108 -16.97 -6.99 -17.84
C ARG A 108 -16.91 -8.19 -18.77
N SER A 109 -15.86 -8.99 -18.70
CA SER A 109 -15.61 -10.02 -19.72
C SER A 109 -15.12 -11.37 -19.19
N ALA A 110 -14.89 -11.50 -17.88
CA ALA A 110 -14.33 -12.70 -17.25
C ALA A 110 -13.01 -13.20 -17.89
N HIS A 111 -12.29 -12.33 -18.59
CA HIS A 111 -11.17 -12.67 -19.47
C HIS A 111 -10.01 -13.37 -18.72
N PRO A 112 -9.36 -14.41 -19.30
CA PRO A 112 -8.27 -15.13 -18.65
C PRO A 112 -7.11 -14.23 -18.21
N ILE A 113 -6.76 -13.23 -19.03
CA ILE A 113 -5.71 -12.24 -18.68
C ILE A 113 -6.11 -11.45 -17.44
N ALA A 114 -7.37 -11.00 -17.31
CA ALA A 114 -7.81 -10.26 -16.13
C ALA A 114 -7.70 -11.12 -14.85
N ARG A 115 -8.02 -12.42 -14.93
CA ARG A 115 -7.81 -13.37 -13.83
C ARG A 115 -6.34 -13.48 -13.45
N PHE A 116 -5.47 -13.63 -14.44
CA PHE A 116 -4.02 -13.70 -14.24
C PHE A 116 -3.49 -12.41 -13.55
N LEU A 117 -3.92 -11.23 -14.01
CA LEU A 117 -3.55 -9.96 -13.38
C LEU A 117 -3.96 -9.90 -11.90
N LEU A 118 -5.15 -10.39 -11.54
CA LEU A 118 -5.60 -10.41 -10.14
C LEU A 118 -4.82 -11.41 -9.28
N ILE A 119 -4.42 -12.55 -9.83
CA ILE A 119 -3.54 -13.51 -9.14
C ILE A 119 -2.18 -12.85 -8.87
N CYS A 120 -1.57 -12.26 -9.91
CA CYS A 120 -0.30 -11.54 -9.77
C CYS A 120 -0.42 -10.36 -8.79
N SER A 121 -1.54 -9.65 -8.80
CA SER A 121 -1.84 -8.58 -7.85
C SER A 121 -1.78 -9.08 -6.40
N GLY A 122 -2.51 -10.15 -6.10
CA GLY A 122 -2.56 -10.72 -4.74
C GLY A 122 -1.19 -11.22 -4.26
N LEU A 123 -0.47 -11.95 -5.12
CA LEU A 123 0.87 -12.45 -4.81
C LEU A 123 1.88 -11.32 -4.60
N ALA A 124 1.83 -10.28 -5.43
CA ALA A 124 2.70 -9.11 -5.28
C ALA A 124 2.41 -8.37 -3.97
N GLN A 125 1.14 -8.10 -3.65
CA GLN A 125 0.79 -7.42 -2.40
C GLN A 125 1.20 -8.24 -1.18
N LEU A 126 0.97 -9.57 -1.19
CA LEU A 126 1.40 -10.47 -0.12
C LEU A 126 2.93 -10.45 0.04
N GLY A 127 3.68 -10.57 -1.05
CA GLY A 127 5.13 -10.51 -1.04
C GLY A 127 5.67 -9.18 -0.50
N GLY A 128 5.07 -8.06 -0.91
CA GLY A 128 5.41 -6.74 -0.40
C GLY A 128 5.17 -6.59 1.11
N VAL A 129 4.04 -7.10 1.61
CA VAL A 129 3.71 -7.10 3.05
C VAL A 129 4.66 -8.00 3.84
N ILE A 130 4.96 -9.21 3.35
CA ILE A 130 5.93 -10.12 4.00
C ILE A 130 7.30 -9.45 4.13
N LEU A 131 7.80 -8.84 3.06
CA LEU A 131 9.08 -8.12 3.09
C LEU A 131 9.05 -6.95 4.08
N PHE A 132 7.94 -6.19 4.13
CA PHE A 132 7.77 -5.12 5.10
C PHE A 132 7.83 -5.64 6.53
N VAL A 133 7.12 -6.73 6.83
CA VAL A 133 7.12 -7.38 8.15
C VAL A 133 8.55 -7.80 8.51
N ILE A 134 9.29 -8.46 7.63
CA ILE A 134 10.69 -8.86 7.88
C ILE A 134 11.56 -7.64 8.23
N VAL A 135 11.40 -6.53 7.51
CA VAL A 135 12.17 -5.28 7.76
C VAL A 135 11.82 -4.67 9.12
N ILE A 136 10.53 -4.55 9.43
CA ILE A 136 10.07 -3.89 10.66
C ILE A 136 10.26 -4.78 11.90
N TRP A 137 10.08 -6.09 11.78
CA TRP A 137 10.22 -7.04 12.89
C TRP A 137 11.56 -6.89 13.60
N ARG A 138 12.64 -6.77 12.82
CA ARG A 138 14.01 -6.58 13.33
C ARG A 138 14.23 -5.24 14.06
N ARG A 139 13.29 -4.30 13.91
CA ARG A 139 13.33 -2.95 14.48
C ARG A 139 12.36 -2.77 15.65
N ILE A 140 11.52 -3.76 15.95
CA ILE A 140 10.71 -3.78 17.18
C ILE A 140 11.65 -4.06 18.34
N ARG A 141 12.12 -3.00 19.00
CA ARG A 141 13.02 -3.08 20.16
C ARG A 141 12.92 -1.82 21.00
N GLU A 142 13.34 -1.92 22.25
CA GLU A 142 13.40 -0.77 23.15
C GLU A 142 14.38 0.28 22.65
N VAL A 143 14.05 1.56 22.89
CA VAL A 143 14.95 2.68 22.68
C VAL A 143 15.69 2.90 23.99
N THR A 144 16.84 2.26 24.19
CA THR A 144 17.65 2.46 25.40
C THR A 144 18.27 3.87 25.37
N PRO A 145 17.92 4.79 26.28
CA PRO A 145 18.53 6.11 26.33
C PRO A 145 19.98 5.99 26.82
N GLY A 146 20.94 6.59 26.12
CA GLY A 146 22.32 6.74 26.62
C GLY A 146 23.45 6.10 25.81
N VAL A 147 23.16 5.31 24.78
CA VAL A 147 24.17 4.88 23.79
C VAL A 147 24.05 5.79 22.55
N LEU A 148 24.46 7.05 22.73
CA LEU A 148 24.58 8.05 21.65
C LEU A 148 25.96 8.02 21.01
#